data_AF-A0A820RVG4-F1
#
_entry.id   AF-A0A820RVG4-F1
#
_cell.length_a   1.000
_cell.length_b   1.000
_cell.length_c   1.000
_cell.angle_alpha   90.00
_cell.angle_beta   90.00
_cell.angle_gamma   90.00
#
_symmetry.space_group_name_H-M   'P 1'
#
loop_
_entity.id
_entity.type
_entity.pdbx_description
1 polymer ?
#
loop_
_entity_poly.entity_id
_entity_poly.type
_entity_poly.pdbx_seq_one_letter_code
_entity_poly.pdbx_strand_id
1 'polypeptide(L)'
;NEIGRTYGRADRRELGHGALAEKGVEPIVPNELPFMIRLTSEVLESNGSSSMASVCAASLALMDAGIKIQEPVAGVAIGLVSKCTDDGSITDYRVLTDILGIEDYMGD
;
A
#
# COMPACT_ATOMS: atom_id res chain seq x y z
N ASN A 1 7.80 8.43 18.22
CA ASN A 1 7.77 7.07 18.80
C ASN A 1 6.53 6.92 19.64
N GLU A 2 5.56 6.21 19.08
CA GLU A 2 4.30 5.88 19.74
C GLU A 2 4.43 4.54 20.47
N ILE A 3 3.56 4.29 21.44
CA ILE A 3 3.42 2.98 22.08
C ILE A 3 1.98 2.54 21.83
N GLY A 4 1.81 1.33 21.29
CA GLY A 4 0.50 0.76 20.96
C GLY A 4 0.37 -0.67 21.47
N ARG A 5 -0.87 -1.15 21.56
CA ARG A 5 -1.14 -2.55 21.89
C ARG A 5 -0.89 -3.43 20.67
N THR A 6 0.09 -4.33 20.75
CA THR A 6 0.45 -5.26 19.66
C THR A 6 -0.08 -6.69 19.87
N TYR A 7 -0.42 -7.06 21.10
CA TYR A 7 -0.95 -8.40 21.42
C TYR A 7 -2.49 -8.45 21.25
N GLY A 8 -2.95 -9.18 20.22
CA GLY A 8 -4.37 -9.37 19.91
C GLY A 8 -4.64 -9.80 18.47
N ARG A 9 -5.88 -9.61 18.01
CA ARG A 9 -6.24 -9.70 16.59
C ARG A 9 -5.68 -8.47 15.86
N ALA A 10 -5.31 -8.65 14.59
CA ALA A 10 -4.92 -7.55 13.71
C ALA A 10 -5.99 -6.44 13.72
N ASP A 11 -5.54 -5.20 13.69
CA ASP A 11 -6.43 -4.05 13.60
C ASP A 11 -7.16 -4.05 12.24
N ARG A 12 -8.30 -3.37 12.18
CA ARG A 12 -9.06 -3.21 10.92
C ARG A 12 -8.21 -2.56 9.83
N ARG A 13 -7.34 -1.61 10.19
CA ARG A 13 -6.42 -0.97 9.22
C ARG A 13 -5.39 -1.96 8.68
N GLU A 14 -4.80 -2.78 9.55
CA GLU A 14 -3.85 -3.82 9.14
C GLU A 14 -4.50 -4.84 8.21
N LEU A 15 -5.71 -5.29 8.54
CA LEU A 15 -6.49 -6.18 7.67
C LEU A 15 -6.81 -5.55 6.32
N GLY A 16 -7.21 -4.26 6.30
CA GLY A 16 -7.50 -3.53 5.07
C GLY A 16 -6.27 -3.33 4.19
N HIS A 17 -5.15 -2.94 4.77
CA HIS A 17 -3.88 -2.78 4.05
C HIS A 17 -3.37 -4.13 3.52
N GLY A 18 -3.48 -5.20 4.32
CA GLY A 18 -3.14 -6.56 3.90
C GLY A 18 -3.97 -7.01 2.71
N ALA A 19 -5.30 -6.83 2.76
CA ALA A 19 -6.20 -7.17 1.67
C ALA A 19 -5.93 -6.34 0.40
N LEU A 20 -5.56 -5.06 0.54
CA LEU A 20 -5.17 -4.23 -0.60
C LEU A 20 -3.89 -4.74 -1.25
N ALA A 21 -2.86 -5.06 -0.46
CA ALA A 21 -1.61 -5.58 -0.97
C ALA A 21 -1.78 -6.97 -1.61
N GLU A 22 -2.57 -7.84 -0.99
CA GLU A 22 -2.94 -9.16 -1.50
C GLU A 22 -3.57 -9.04 -2.89
N LYS A 23 -4.61 -8.21 -3.04
CA LYS A 23 -5.27 -7.98 -4.34
C LYS A 23 -4.38 -7.32 -5.38
N GLY A 24 -3.39 -6.54 -4.96
CA GLY A 24 -2.42 -5.94 -5.87
C GLY A 24 -1.49 -6.98 -6.52
N VAL A 25 -1.25 -8.10 -5.84
CA VAL A 25 -0.29 -9.12 -6.26
C VAL A 25 -0.97 -10.41 -6.74
N GLU A 26 -2.18 -10.72 -6.26
CA GLU A 26 -2.96 -11.90 -6.67
C GLU A 26 -3.02 -12.11 -8.21
N PRO A 27 -3.24 -11.07 -9.06
CA PRO A 27 -3.34 -11.26 -10.50
C PRO A 27 -2.06 -11.77 -11.16
N ILE A 28 -0.88 -11.53 -10.57
CA ILE A 28 0.42 -11.93 -11.13
C ILE A 28 0.90 -13.29 -10.59
N VAL A 29 0.22 -13.86 -9.58
CA VAL A 29 0.55 -15.15 -8.98
C VAL A 29 -0.01 -16.30 -9.84
N PRO A 30 0.76 -17.35 -10.14
CA PRO A 30 0.24 -18.51 -10.87
C PRO A 30 -0.84 -19.27 -10.09
N ASN A 31 -1.88 -19.73 -10.79
CA ASN A 31 -3.01 -20.47 -10.20
C ASN A 31 -2.64 -21.91 -9.80
N GLU A 32 -1.65 -22.53 -10.45
CA GLU A 32 -1.27 -23.92 -10.24
C GLU A 32 0.12 -24.00 -9.60
N LEU A 33 0.13 -24.09 -8.27
CA LEU A 33 1.35 -24.28 -7.48
C LEU A 33 1.21 -25.53 -6.59
N PRO A 34 2.29 -26.31 -6.38
CA PRO A 34 2.25 -27.49 -5.52
C PRO A 34 2.23 -27.15 -4.02
N PHE A 35 2.14 -25.87 -3.68
CA PHE A 35 2.18 -25.34 -2.30
C PHE A 35 1.35 -24.08 -2.18
N MET A 36 1.00 -23.73 -0.94
CA MET A 36 0.37 -22.46 -0.60
C MET A 36 1.42 -21.37 -0.41
N ILE A 37 1.14 -20.16 -0.91
CA ILE A 37 1.95 -18.98 -0.67
C ILE A 37 1.38 -18.23 0.53
N ARG A 38 2.25 -17.84 1.47
CA ARG A 38 1.92 -16.91 2.55
C ARG A 38 2.96 -15.81 2.58
N LEU A 39 2.54 -14.60 2.25
CA LEU A 39 3.37 -13.40 2.39
C LEU A 39 3.07 -12.72 3.73
N THR A 40 4.08 -12.13 4.33
CA THR A 40 3.96 -11.31 5.55
C THR A 40 4.71 -10.02 5.30
N SER A 41 4.04 -8.89 5.53
CA SER A 41 4.64 -7.56 5.39
C SER A 41 4.57 -6.86 6.73
N GLU A 42 5.73 -6.45 7.23
CA GLU A 42 5.88 -5.78 8.52
C GLU A 42 6.39 -4.35 8.25
N VAL A 43 5.59 -3.36 8.60
CA VAL A 43 5.95 -1.94 8.43
C VAL A 43 6.85 -1.54 9.59
N LEU A 44 8.16 -1.57 9.37
CA LEU A 44 9.16 -1.27 10.40
C LEU A 44 9.36 0.24 10.61
N GLU A 45 9.14 1.02 9.56
CA GLU A 45 9.14 2.48 9.56
C GLU A 45 7.97 2.96 8.70
N SER A 46 7.32 4.05 9.11
CA SER A 46 6.12 4.56 8.43
C SER A 46 6.19 6.06 8.29
N ASN A 47 6.21 6.53 7.04
CA ASN A 47 6.08 7.95 6.71
C ASN A 47 5.21 8.19 5.46
N GLY A 48 4.34 7.23 5.13
CA GLY A 48 3.49 7.27 3.94
C GLY A 48 3.46 5.91 3.22
N SER A 49 2.42 5.69 2.43
CA SER A 49 2.37 4.65 1.37
C SER A 49 2.69 3.20 1.80
N SER A 50 2.47 2.83 3.07
CA SER A 50 2.95 1.54 3.59
C SER A 50 2.31 0.32 2.92
N SER A 51 1.03 0.39 2.54
CA SER A 51 0.35 -0.66 1.78
C SER A 51 0.90 -0.83 0.36
N MET A 52 1.31 0.26 -0.29
CA MET A 52 1.94 0.22 -1.62
C MET A 52 3.36 -0.31 -1.53
N ALA A 53 4.09 0.05 -0.47
CA ALA A 53 5.39 -0.56 -0.16
C ALA A 53 5.24 -2.08 0.06
N SER A 54 4.17 -2.53 0.72
CA SER A 54 3.86 -3.96 0.86
C SER A 54 3.62 -4.66 -0.49
N VAL A 55 2.99 -3.99 -1.47
CA VAL A 55 2.84 -4.52 -2.85
C VAL A 55 4.21 -4.70 -3.52
N CYS A 56 5.06 -3.67 -3.47
CA CYS A 56 6.42 -3.73 -4.02
C CYS A 56 7.25 -4.84 -3.36
N ALA A 57 7.23 -4.90 -2.02
CA ALA A 57 7.96 -5.90 -1.24
C ALA A 57 7.45 -7.32 -1.51
N ALA A 58 6.13 -7.50 -1.65
CA ALA A 58 5.52 -8.77 -2.01
C ALA A 58 5.97 -9.24 -3.41
N SER A 59 6.00 -8.34 -4.39
CA SER A 59 6.51 -8.67 -5.73
C SER A 59 7.96 -9.14 -5.68
N LEU A 60 8.83 -8.42 -4.97
CA LEU A 60 10.24 -8.81 -4.78
C LEU A 60 10.39 -10.14 -4.03
N ALA A 61 9.64 -10.33 -2.95
CA ALA A 61 9.70 -11.56 -2.13
C ALA A 61 9.24 -12.80 -2.91
N LEU A 62 8.25 -12.66 -3.80
CA LEU A 62 7.83 -13.75 -4.68
C LEU A 62 8.93 -14.14 -5.68
N MET A 63 9.64 -13.15 -6.25
CA MET A 63 10.76 -13.42 -7.14
C MET A 63 11.91 -14.11 -6.41
N ASP A 64 12.26 -13.62 -5.21
CA ASP A 64 13.32 -14.18 -4.38
C ASP A 64 12.99 -15.63 -3.94
N ALA A 65 11.74 -15.90 -3.60
CA ALA A 65 11.23 -17.24 -3.30
C ALA A 65 11.19 -18.18 -4.52
N GLY A 66 11.56 -17.71 -5.72
CA GLY A 66 11.57 -18.49 -6.96
C GLY A 66 10.19 -18.75 -7.56
N ILE A 67 9.17 -17.99 -7.14
CA ILE A 67 7.84 -18.06 -7.74
C ILE A 67 7.88 -17.40 -9.11
N LYS A 68 7.47 -18.15 -10.14
CA LYS A 68 7.38 -17.65 -11.52
C LYS A 68 6.16 -16.76 -11.70
N ILE A 69 6.19 -15.56 -11.13
CA ILE A 69 5.15 -14.54 -11.34
C ILE A 69 5.13 -14.09 -12.80
N GLN A 70 3.97 -13.65 -13.28
CA GLN A 70 3.80 -13.21 -14.68
C GLN A 70 4.65 -11.98 -14.99
N GLU A 71 4.60 -10.97 -14.11
CA GLU A 71 5.37 -9.73 -14.21
C GLU A 71 5.56 -9.10 -12.83
N PRO A 72 6.62 -8.30 -12.60
CA PRO A 72 6.74 -7.47 -11.41
C PRO A 72 5.58 -6.47 -11.28
N VAL A 73 5.17 -6.20 -10.05
CA VAL A 73 4.14 -5.20 -9.72
C VAL A 73 4.70 -4.22 -8.70
N ALA A 74 4.31 -2.95 -8.83
CA ALA A 74 4.64 -1.88 -7.91
C ALA A 74 3.41 -1.03 -7.61
N GLY A 75 3.42 -0.36 -6.46
CA GLY A 75 2.38 0.59 -6.06
C GLY A 75 2.98 1.93 -5.65
N VAL A 76 2.16 2.99 -5.74
CA VAL A 76 2.50 4.33 -5.25
C VAL A 76 1.23 5.02 -4.74
N ALA A 77 1.35 5.85 -3.70
CA ALA A 77 0.26 6.69 -3.23
C ALA A 77 0.28 8.03 -3.96
N ILE A 78 -0.89 8.48 -4.41
CA ILE A 78 -1.08 9.77 -5.07
C ILE A 78 -1.96 10.62 -4.16
N GLY A 79 -1.51 11.84 -3.86
CA GLY A 79 -2.30 12.84 -3.14
C GLY A 79 -2.79 13.95 -4.06
N LEU A 80 -3.69 14.75 -3.51
CA LEU A 80 -4.30 15.89 -4.18
C LEU A 80 -4.27 17.10 -3.23
N VAL A 81 -3.96 18.26 -3.79
CA VAL A 81 -4.17 19.55 -3.12
C VAL A 81 -4.97 20.44 -4.06
N SER A 82 -6.09 20.95 -3.60
CA SER A 82 -7.04 21.73 -4.39
C SER A 82 -7.29 23.10 -3.79
N LYS A 83 -7.53 24.08 -4.66
CA LYS A 83 -8.01 25.40 -4.27
C LYS A 83 -9.46 25.55 -4.69
N CYS A 84 -10.36 25.62 -3.72
CA CYS A 84 -11.78 25.76 -3.97
C CYS A 84 -12.25 27.22 -3.82
N THR A 85 -13.26 27.61 -4.58
CA THR A 85 -14.10 28.78 -4.30
C THR A 85 -15.05 28.52 -3.12
N ASP A 86 -15.70 29.56 -2.61
CA ASP A 86 -16.65 29.47 -1.48
C ASP A 86 -17.85 28.55 -1.78
N ASP A 87 -18.21 28.36 -3.05
CA ASP A 87 -19.26 27.43 -3.50
C ASP A 87 -18.76 25.98 -3.67
N GLY A 88 -17.50 25.71 -3.35
CA GLY A 88 -16.87 24.39 -3.43
C GLY A 88 -16.31 24.02 -4.80
N SER A 89 -16.33 24.91 -5.79
CA SER A 89 -15.77 24.62 -7.12
C SER A 89 -14.23 24.65 -7.10
N ILE A 90 -13.58 23.62 -7.65
CA ILE A 90 -12.11 23.55 -7.76
C ILE A 90 -11.64 24.54 -8.83
N THR A 91 -10.83 25.51 -8.42
CA THR A 91 -10.22 26.53 -9.30
C THR A 91 -8.81 26.19 -9.75
N ASP A 92 -8.06 25.45 -8.93
CA ASP A 92 -6.73 24.94 -9.24
C ASP A 92 -6.48 23.67 -8.43
N TYR A 93 -5.62 22.78 -8.92
CA TYR A 93 -5.22 21.59 -8.17
C TYR A 93 -3.81 21.10 -8.55
N ARG A 94 -3.16 20.40 -7.62
CA ARG A 94 -1.88 19.71 -7.85
C ARG A 94 -2.00 18.26 -7.42
N VAL A 95 -1.56 17.38 -8.30
CA VAL A 95 -1.40 15.95 -8.01
C VAL A 95 0.01 15.74 -7.47
N LEU A 96 0.12 15.12 -6.31
CA LEU A 96 1.38 14.81 -5.63
C LEU A 96 1.67 13.32 -5.76
N THR A 97 2.86 12.97 -6.24
CA THR A 97 3.28 11.56 -6.38
C THR A 97 4.15 11.17 -5.19
N ASP A 98 3.85 10.00 -4.60
CA ASP A 98 4.54 9.43 -3.44
C ASP A 98 4.49 10.34 -2.20
N ILE A 99 3.27 10.55 -1.73
CA ILE A 99 3.00 11.48 -0.64
C ILE A 99 3.58 11.03 0.71
N LEU A 100 4.08 12.01 1.45
CA LEU A 100 4.43 11.89 2.87
C LEU A 100 3.16 11.79 3.73
N GLY A 101 3.32 11.28 4.96
CA GLY A 101 2.21 11.25 5.92
C GLY A 101 1.61 12.63 6.24
N ILE A 102 2.40 13.70 6.16
CA ILE A 102 1.90 15.08 6.32
C ILE A 102 1.10 15.55 5.12
N GLU A 103 1.48 15.16 3.90
CA GLU A 103 0.78 15.53 2.67
C GLU A 103 -0.53 14.77 2.52
N ASP A 104 -0.61 13.54 3.04
CA ASP A 104 -1.86 12.79 3.21
C ASP A 104 -2.79 13.49 4.21
N TYR A 105 -2.27 13.85 5.40
CA TYR A 105 -3.08 14.51 6.44
C TYR A 105 -3.57 15.92 6.04
N MET A 106 -2.76 16.67 5.29
CA MET A 106 -3.08 18.05 4.87
C MET A 106 -3.68 18.15 3.47
N GLY A 107 -3.76 17.03 2.74
CA GLY A 107 -4.33 16.96 1.39
C GLY A 107 -5.85 17.05 1.39
N ASP A 108 -6.43 16.81 0.22
CA ASP A 108 -7.89 16.76 0.00
C ASP A 108 -8.53 15.42 0.36
#